data_AF-A0A8T4KWL8-F1
#
_entry.id   AF-A0A8T4KWL8-F1
#
_cell.length_a   1.000
_cell.length_b   1.000
_cell.length_c   1.000
_cell.angle_alpha   90.00
_cell.angle_beta   90.00
_cell.angle_gamma   90.00
#
_symmetry.space_group_name_H-M   'P 1'
#
loop_
_entity.id
_entity.type
_entity.pdbx_description
1 polymer ?
#
loop_
_entity_poly.entity_id
_entity_poly.type
_entity_poly.pdbx_seq_one_letter_code
_entity_poly.pdbx_strand_id
1 'polypeptide(L)'
;MGLVIGLETNGFQRQILEEIAKRMVMKKEELVSFLGDKVENPSSYVQSVTKALSDQGLITYVSPLGQGCYAITQKGMREVGK
;
A
#
# COMPACT_ATOMS: atom_id res chain seq x y z
N MET A 1 8.04 20.21 -16.37
CA MET A 1 8.51 20.06 -14.98
C MET A 1 8.13 18.66 -14.52
N GLY A 2 9.03 17.69 -14.70
CA GLY A 2 8.82 16.34 -14.22
C GLY A 2 9.38 16.25 -12.81
N LEU A 3 8.50 16.17 -11.80
CA LEU A 3 8.93 15.90 -10.43
C LEU A 3 9.30 14.42 -10.36
N VAL A 4 10.60 14.15 -10.47
CA VAL A 4 11.19 12.87 -10.12
C VAL A 4 11.20 12.84 -8.59
N ILE A 5 10.13 12.33 -7.98
CA ILE A 5 10.10 12.10 -6.54
C ILE A 5 11.01 10.91 -6.29
N GLY A 6 12.19 11.19 -5.74
CA GLY A 6 13.17 10.20 -5.36
C GLY A 6 12.52 9.11 -4.51
N LEU A 7 12.95 7.88 -4.74
CA LEU A 7 12.67 6.68 -3.96
C LEU A 7 13.31 6.76 -2.57
N GLU A 8 13.01 7.81 -1.81
CA GLU A 8 13.11 7.75 -0.35
C GLU A 8 11.90 6.96 0.11
N THR A 9 12.14 5.86 0.82
CA THR A 9 11.10 4.97 1.36
C THR A 9 10.21 5.78 2.30
N ASN A 10 9.17 6.42 1.75
CA ASN A 10 8.22 7.26 2.48
C ASN A 10 7.72 6.49 3.71
N GLY A 11 7.82 7.07 4.91
CA GLY A 11 7.37 6.42 6.14
C GLY A 11 5.96 5.86 6.03
N PHE A 12 5.07 6.54 5.31
CA PHE A 12 3.71 6.08 5.05
C PHE A 12 3.60 4.88 4.09
N GLN A 13 4.49 4.75 3.11
CA GLN A 13 4.53 3.55 2.25
C GLN A 13 4.90 2.31 3.06
N ARG A 14 5.90 2.42 3.93
CA ARG A 14 6.28 1.34 4.85
C ARG A 14 5.13 1.02 5.81
N GLN A 15 4.50 2.04 6.41
CA GLN A 15 3.35 1.85 7.29
C GLN A 15 2.17 1.17 6.59
N ILE A 16 1.87 1.51 5.34
CA ILE A 16 0.83 0.83 4.54
C ILE A 16 1.19 -0.64 4.34
N LEU A 17 2.43 -0.94 3.95
CA LEU A 17 2.88 -2.32 3.77
C LEU A 17 2.77 -3.14 5.08
N GLU A 18 3.19 -2.55 6.20
CA GLU A 18 3.10 -3.15 7.54
C GLU A 18 1.65 -3.37 7.97
N GLU A 19 0.75 -2.43 7.68
CA GLU A 19 -0.65 -2.56 8.04
C GLU A 19 -1.35 -3.65 7.21
N ILE A 20 -1.05 -3.74 5.91
CA ILE A 20 -1.53 -4.84 5.06
C ILE A 20 -0.95 -6.17 5.55
N ALA A 21 0.33 -6.22 5.96
CA ALA A 21 0.95 -7.43 6.49
C ALA A 21 0.30 -7.91 7.80
N LYS A 22 -0.08 -7.00 8.70
CA LYS A 22 -0.80 -7.34 9.95
C LYS A 22 -2.18 -7.92 9.69
N ARG A 23 -2.91 -7.38 8.72
CA ARG A 23 -4.30 -7.78 8.40
C ARG A 23 -4.40 -8.84 7.32
N MET A 24 -3.28 -9.17 6.67
CA MET A 24 -3.14 -10.03 5.49
C MET A 24 -3.83 -9.50 4.22
N VAL A 25 -4.98 -8.84 4.36
CA VAL A 25 -5.79 -8.27 3.27
C VAL A 25 -6.43 -6.97 3.74
N MET A 26 -6.47 -5.94 2.88
CA MET A 26 -7.16 -4.68 3.14
C MET A 26 -7.80 -4.10 1.89
N LYS A 27 -8.95 -3.44 2.04
CA LYS A 27 -9.60 -2.66 0.99
C LYS A 27 -8.93 -1.30 0.80
N LYS A 28 -9.15 -0.68 -0.36
CA LYS A 28 -8.65 0.68 -0.63
C LYS A 28 -9.19 1.68 0.39
N GLU A 29 -10.47 1.58 0.74
CA GLU A 29 -11.15 2.48 1.67
C GLU A 29 -10.53 2.37 3.07
N GLU A 30 -10.16 1.16 3.51
CA GLU A 30 -9.51 0.96 4.81
C GLU A 30 -8.10 1.58 4.84
N LEU A 31 -7.35 1.50 3.75
CA LEU A 31 -6.05 2.15 3.62
C LEU A 31 -6.17 3.68 3.62
N VAL A 32 -7.20 4.21 2.95
CA VAL A 32 -7.51 5.65 2.95
C VAL A 32 -7.86 6.10 4.37
N SER A 33 -8.71 5.35 5.08
CA SER A 33 -9.04 5.64 6.48
C SER A 33 -7.83 5.50 7.43
N PHE A 34 -6.93 4.55 7.18
CA PHE A 34 -5.71 4.36 7.97
C PHE A 34 -4.75 5.56 7.87
N LEU A 35 -4.63 6.13 6.66
CA LEU A 35 -3.85 7.34 6.46
C LEU A 35 -4.57 8.57 7.03
N GLY A 36 -5.91 8.66 6.90
CA GLY A 36 -6.69 9.78 7.42
C GLY A 36 -6.13 11.13 6.98
N ASP A 37 -6.05 12.10 7.89
CA ASP A 37 -5.54 13.44 7.60
C ASP A 37 -4.01 13.55 7.65
N LYS A 38 -3.28 12.42 7.74
CA LYS A 38 -1.80 12.42 7.80
C LYS A 38 -1.15 12.78 6.47
N VAL A 39 -1.90 12.72 5.37
CA VAL A 39 -1.43 13.05 4.02
C VAL A 39 -2.47 13.90 3.30
N GLU A 40 -2.00 14.83 2.48
CA GLU A 40 -2.87 15.57 1.57
C GLU A 40 -3.40 14.61 0.50
N ASN A 41 -4.72 14.57 0.32
CA ASN A 41 -5.41 13.68 -0.63
C ASN A 41 -5.06 12.17 -0.49
N PRO A 42 -5.51 11.52 0.60
CA PRO A 42 -5.16 10.13 0.91
C PRO A 42 -5.54 9.11 -0.16
N SER A 43 -6.62 9.36 -0.91
CA SER A 43 -7.05 8.45 -1.99
C SER A 43 -6.02 8.34 -3.12
N SER A 44 -5.46 9.49 -3.54
CA SER A 44 -4.45 9.55 -4.60
C SER A 44 -3.10 8.99 -4.12
N TYR A 45 -2.78 9.25 -2.85
CA TYR A 45 -1.58 8.72 -2.21
C TYR A 45 -1.64 7.19 -2.11
N VAL A 46 -2.74 6.62 -1.57
CA VAL A 46 -2.96 5.18 -1.49
C VAL A 46 -2.84 4.54 -2.85
N GLN A 47 -3.47 5.09 -3.89
CA GLN A 47 -3.39 4.56 -5.25
C GLN A 47 -1.94 4.51 -5.77
N SER A 48 -1.16 5.56 -5.53
CA SER A 48 0.24 5.62 -5.97
C SER A 48 1.10 4.61 -5.22
N VAL A 49 0.91 4.49 -3.90
CA VAL A 49 1.66 3.56 -3.06
C VAL A 49 1.29 2.11 -3.35
N THR A 50 0.02 1.77 -3.45
CA THR A 50 -0.39 0.39 -3.73
C THR A 50 0.08 -0.04 -5.12
N LYS A 51 0.08 0.87 -6.09
CA LYS A 51 0.70 0.63 -7.39
C LYS A 51 2.20 0.34 -7.24
N ALA A 52 2.96 1.17 -6.55
CA ALA A 52 4.40 0.97 -6.35
C ALA A 52 4.70 -0.36 -5.62
N LEU A 53 3.97 -0.67 -4.54
CA LEU A 53 4.12 -1.93 -3.79
C LEU A 53 3.74 -3.15 -4.64
N SER A 54 2.73 -3.03 -5.50
CA SER A 54 2.33 -4.08 -6.44
C SER A 54 3.36 -4.27 -7.55
N ASP A 55 3.89 -3.19 -8.12
CA ASP A 55 4.95 -3.23 -9.14
C ASP A 55 6.24 -3.85 -8.56
N GLN A 56 6.49 -3.68 -7.26
CA GLN A 56 7.56 -4.37 -6.53
C GLN A 56 7.24 -5.82 -6.15
N GLY A 57 6.01 -6.29 -6.39
CA GLY A 57 5.54 -7.62 -6.02
C GLY A 57 5.43 -7.85 -4.51
N LEU A 58 5.27 -6.79 -3.71
CA LEU A 58 5.13 -6.88 -2.25
C LEU A 58 3.67 -7.12 -1.86
N ILE A 59 2.73 -6.55 -2.61
CA ILE A 59 1.30 -6.81 -2.48
C ILE A 59 0.73 -7.29 -3.82
N THR A 60 -0.48 -7.83 -3.79
CA THR A 60 -1.25 -8.18 -4.99
C THR A 60 -2.69 -7.70 -4.84
N TYR A 61 -3.35 -7.39 -5.95
CA TYR A 61 -4.77 -7.05 -5.95
C TYR A 61 -5.60 -8.30 -6.22
N VAL A 62 -6.57 -8.57 -5.35
CA VAL A 62 -7.50 -9.69 -5.44
C VAL A 62 -8.93 -9.16 -5.36
N SER A 63 -9.87 -9.79 -6.05
CA SER A 63 -11.27 -9.40 -6.03
C SER A 63 -12.18 -10.57 -5.65
N PRO A 64 -12.13 -11.02 -4.37
CA PRO A 64 -13.08 -12.00 -3.89
C PRO A 64 -14.50 -11.44 -4.02
N LEU A 65 -15.37 -12.14 -4.73
CA LEU A 65 -16.80 -11.78 -4.87
C LEU A 65 -17.02 -10.37 -5.45
N GLY A 66 -16.10 -9.90 -6.30
CA GLY A 66 -16.20 -8.59 -6.94
C GLY A 66 -15.78 -7.40 -6.07
N GLN A 67 -15.31 -7.64 -4.84
CA GLN A 67 -14.79 -6.59 -3.96
C GLN A 67 -13.27 -6.54 -4.01
N GLY A 68 -12.73 -5.43 -4.50
CA GLY A 68 -11.30 -5.21 -4.64
C GLY A 68 -10.55 -5.05 -3.33
N CYS A 69 -9.56 -5.91 -3.09
CA CYS A 69 -8.70 -5.87 -1.92
C CYS A 69 -7.22 -6.01 -2.32
N TYR A 70 -6.34 -5.49 -1.47
CA TYR A 70 -4.90 -5.71 -1.54
C TYR A 70 -4.50 -6.76 -0.54
N ALA A 71 -3.83 -7.82 -1.00
CA ALA A 71 -3.31 -8.90 -0.17
C ALA A 71 -1.78 -8.81 -0.10
N ILE A 72 -1.21 -9.09 1.09
CA ILE A 72 0.24 -9.19 1.26
C ILE A 72 0.76 -10.44 0.53
N THR A 73 1.90 -10.32 -0.15
CA THR A 73 2.59 -11.49 -0.74
C THR A 73 3.60 -12.08 0.25
N GLN A 74 4.12 -13.27 -0.03
CA GLN A 74 5.25 -13.82 0.74
C GLN A 74 6.48 -12.90 0.69
N LYS A 75 6.73 -12.25 -0.46
CA LYS A 75 7.82 -11.27 -0.61
C LYS A 75 7.59 -10.05 0.27
N GLY A 76 6.36 -9.53 0.30
CA GLY A 76 5.94 -8.43 1.17
C GLY A 76 6.12 -8.75 2.65
N MET A 77 5.70 -9.93 3.09
CA MET A 77 5.89 -10.38 4.47
C MET A 77 7.37 -10.43 4.87
N ARG A 78 8.24 -10.93 3.99
CA ARG A 78 9.69 -10.94 4.23
C ARG A 78 10.27 -9.53 4.29
N GLU A 79 9.78 -8.62 3.45
CA GLU A 79 10.23 -7.23 3.43
C GLU A 79 9.89 -6.50 4.74
N VAL A 80 8.73 -6.77 5.32
CA VAL A 80 8.32 -6.22 6.64
C VAL A 80 9.19 -6.75 7.79
N GLY A 81 9.70 -7.98 7.67
CA GLY A 81 10.59 -8.59 8.68
C GLY A 81 12.05 -8.15 8.63
N LYS A 82 12.44 -7.32 7.64
CA LYS A 82 13.74 -6.66 7.59
C LYS A 82 13.69 -5.33 8.34
#